data_AF-A0A7X3QCQ5-F1
#
_entry.id   AF-A0A7X3QCQ5-F1
#
_cell.length_a   1.000
_cell.length_b   1.000
_cell.length_c   1.000
_cell.angle_alpha   90.00
_cell.angle_beta   90.00
_cell.angle_gamma   90.00
#
_symmetry.space_group_name_H-M   'P 1'
#
loop_
_entity.id
_entity.type
_entity.pdbx_description
1 polymer ?
#
loop_
_entity_poly.entity_id
_entity_poly.type
_entity_poly.pdbx_seq_one_letter_code
_entity_poly.pdbx_strand_id
1 'polypeptide(L)'
;MRGRYLADIPSRRITPPEVFFGRRRFLSAVGGGLLAASTAARGAAQSQASLLEVPFERPEVFPAPHNADYALPYRIRNAVPVLGGSSGRGDTSGPTPREAAAAHNNFYEFLAGRGGPVWQFCGDFEVQPWKAEVGGACRRPATLDLDDLFAFDHEER
;
A
#
# COMPACT_ATOMS: atom_id res chain seq x y z
N MET A 1 -8.70 10.23 -34.48
CA MET A 1 -9.36 9.51 -33.36
C MET A 1 -8.47 9.55 -32.12
N ARG A 2 -8.60 10.56 -31.25
CA ARG A 2 -7.85 10.68 -29.98
C ARG A 2 -8.77 11.30 -28.93
N GLY A 3 -8.77 10.77 -27.71
CA GLY A 3 -9.46 11.37 -26.56
C GLY A 3 -10.66 10.58 -26.04
N ARG A 4 -10.45 9.36 -25.56
CA ARG A 4 -11.37 8.74 -24.60
C ARG A 4 -10.51 8.22 -23.44
N TYR A 5 -10.86 8.60 -22.22
CA TYR A 5 -10.24 8.24 -20.93
C TYR A 5 -9.03 9.04 -20.42
N LEU A 6 -9.03 10.37 -20.57
CA LEU A 6 -8.52 11.19 -19.47
C LEU A 6 -9.74 11.49 -18.61
N ALA A 7 -9.83 10.85 -17.44
CA ALA A 7 -10.78 11.31 -16.43
C ALA A 7 -10.31 12.70 -16.03
N ASP A 8 -10.86 13.71 -16.69
CA ASP A 8 -10.59 15.13 -16.45
C ASP A 8 -11.31 15.51 -15.14
N ILE A 9 -10.85 14.91 -14.03
CA ILE A 9 -11.30 15.23 -12.70
C ILE A 9 -10.65 16.57 -12.40
N PRO A 10 -11.43 17.67 -12.38
CA PRO A 10 -10.84 18.96 -12.13
C PRO A 10 -10.20 18.92 -10.73
N SER A 11 -8.98 19.44 -10.61
CA SER A 11 -8.14 19.36 -9.40
C SER A 11 -8.88 19.70 -8.10
N ARG A 12 -9.88 20.57 -8.13
CA ARG A 12 -10.80 20.88 -7.01
C ARG A 12 -11.62 19.68 -6.47
N ARG A 13 -11.79 18.62 -7.25
CA ARG A 13 -12.45 17.36 -6.86
C ARG A 13 -11.47 16.32 -6.31
N ILE A 14 -10.17 16.55 -6.49
CA ILE A 14 -9.12 15.80 -5.81
C ILE A 14 -8.95 16.47 -4.44
N THR A 15 -9.10 15.70 -3.37
CA THR A 15 -8.85 16.24 -2.03
C THR A 15 -7.40 16.74 -1.99
N PRO A 16 -7.14 18.03 -1.67
CA PRO A 16 -5.78 18.52 -1.59
C PRO A 16 -4.96 17.63 -0.64
N PRO A 17 -3.70 17.32 -0.96
CA PRO A 17 -2.87 16.41 -0.17
C PRO A 17 -2.90 16.75 1.32
N GLU A 18 -2.82 18.04 1.67
CA GLU A 18 -2.81 18.54 3.03
C GLU A 18 -4.09 18.18 3.80
N VAL A 19 -5.24 18.23 3.12
CA VAL A 19 -6.55 17.88 3.68
C VAL A 19 -6.65 16.36 3.86
N PHE A 20 -6.18 15.58 2.89
CA PHE A 20 -6.13 14.12 2.99
C PHE A 20 -5.25 13.66 4.17
N PHE A 21 -4.03 14.19 4.27
CA PHE A 21 -3.10 13.87 5.35
C PHE A 21 -3.56 14.41 6.72
N GLY A 22 -4.21 15.58 6.75
CA GLY A 22 -4.84 16.12 7.96
C GLY A 22 -5.95 15.21 8.52
N ARG A 23 -6.79 14.65 7.63
CA ARG A 23 -7.83 13.67 8.01
C ARG A 23 -7.24 12.37 8.55
N ARG A 24 -6.15 11.88 7.95
CA ARG A 24 -5.42 10.70 8.45
C ARG A 24 -4.89 10.93 9.86
N ARG A 25 -4.28 12.10 10.11
CA ARG A 25 -3.80 12.49 11.44
C ARG A 25 -4.92 12.51 12.49
N PHE A 26 -6.10 13.01 12.14
CA PHE A 26 -7.26 13.02 13.04
C PHE A 26 -7.77 11.61 13.35
N LEU A 27 -7.96 10.75 12.34
CA LEU A 27 -8.41 9.38 12.54
C LEU A 27 -7.42 8.56 13.40
N SER A 28 -6.12 8.76 13.22
CA SER A 28 -5.10 8.12 14.08
C SER A 28 -5.18 8.60 15.54
N ALA A 29 -5.46 9.89 15.79
CA ALA A 29 -5.61 10.42 17.15
C ALA A 29 -6.84 9.84 17.87
N VAL A 30 -7.96 9.68 17.14
CA VAL A 30 -9.20 9.10 17.70
C VAL A 30 -9.08 7.58 17.88
N GLY A 31 -8.46 6.87 16.92
CA GLY A 31 -8.20 5.43 17.03
C GLY A 31 -7.25 5.06 18.18
N GLY A 32 -6.23 5.88 18.45
CA GLY A 32 -5.33 5.71 19.59
C GLY A 32 -6.00 5.96 20.95
N GLY A 33 -6.99 6.86 21.01
CA GLY A 33 -7.76 7.15 22.22
C GLY A 33 -8.69 6.01 22.66
N LEU A 34 -9.18 5.19 21.74
CA LEU A 34 -9.99 4.00 22.04
C LEU A 34 -9.15 2.77 22.44
N LEU A 35 -7.89 2.69 22.01
CA LEU A 35 -6.97 1.59 22.33
C LEU A 35 -6.21 1.77 23.66
N ALA A 36 -6.24 2.96 24.26
CA ALA A 36 -5.57 3.23 25.53
C ALA A 36 -6.25 2.58 26.77
N ALA A 37 -7.37 1.86 26.58
CA ALA A 37 -8.08 1.15 27.64
C ALA A 37 -7.70 -0.34 27.80
N SER A 38 -6.77 -0.88 26.99
CA SER A 38 -6.35 -2.30 27.08
C SER A 38 -4.83 -2.45 27.25
N THR A 39 -4.36 -2.21 28.47
CA THR A 39 -3.04 -2.68 28.90
C THR A 39 -3.04 -4.21 29.02
N ALA A 40 -2.38 -4.91 28.09
CA ALA A 40 -1.51 -6.08 28.34
C ALA A 40 -1.41 -6.99 27.10
N ALA A 41 -0.29 -6.90 26.39
CA ALA A 41 0.36 -8.04 25.72
C ALA A 41 1.73 -7.61 25.21
N ARG A 42 2.77 -7.73 26.06
CA ARG A 42 4.15 -7.85 25.58
C ARG A 42 4.38 -9.33 25.30
N GLY A 43 4.48 -9.70 24.03
CA GLY A 43 4.76 -11.07 23.60
C GLY A 43 5.59 -11.07 22.31
N ALA A 44 6.79 -11.65 22.41
CA ALA A 44 7.70 -12.11 21.36
C ALA A 44 7.86 -11.24 20.10
N ALA A 45 8.90 -10.39 20.11
CA ALA A 45 9.54 -9.94 18.87
C ALA A 45 10.40 -11.10 18.31
N GLN A 46 9.77 -12.10 17.71
CA GLN A 46 10.46 -12.95 16.75
C GLN A 46 10.70 -12.11 15.49
N SER A 47 11.92 -12.13 14.97
CA SER A 47 12.27 -11.43 13.73
C SER A 47 11.45 -11.99 12.56
N GLN A 48 10.35 -11.31 12.22
CA GLN A 48 9.48 -11.60 11.06
C GLN A 48 10.12 -11.23 9.71
N ALA A 49 11.45 -11.05 9.67
CA ALA A 49 12.16 -10.58 8.48
C ALA A 49 12.02 -11.55 7.28
N SER A 50 11.92 -12.87 7.53
CA SER A 50 11.79 -13.89 6.49
C SER A 50 10.40 -13.96 5.85
N LEU A 51 9.38 -13.29 6.42
CA LEU A 51 8.00 -13.31 5.92
C LEU A 51 7.68 -12.13 4.99
N LEU A 52 8.62 -11.18 4.88
CA LEU A 52 8.59 -10.04 3.95
C LEU A 52 9.63 -10.19 2.84
N GLU A 53 10.31 -11.34 2.81
CA GLU A 53 11.15 -11.71 1.69
C GLU A 53 10.26 -11.80 0.47
N VAL A 54 10.62 -11.06 -0.58
CA VAL A 54 9.84 -11.04 -1.79
C VAL A 54 10.06 -12.41 -2.45
N PRO A 55 9.03 -13.26 -2.61
CA PRO A 55 9.22 -14.62 -3.13
C PRO A 55 9.72 -14.63 -4.59
N PHE A 56 9.78 -13.47 -5.24
CA PHE A 56 10.10 -13.30 -6.63
C PHE A 56 10.84 -11.99 -6.84
N GLU A 57 12.14 -12.09 -7.10
CA GLU A 57 12.98 -10.93 -7.42
C GLU A 57 13.07 -10.75 -8.94
N ARG A 58 12.81 -9.52 -9.40
CA ARG A 58 12.98 -9.06 -10.78
C ARG A 58 13.90 -7.84 -10.78
N PRO A 59 15.23 -8.02 -10.64
CA PRO A 59 16.17 -6.92 -10.49
C PRO A 59 16.22 -5.99 -11.72
N GLU A 60 15.81 -6.48 -12.89
CA GLU A 60 15.67 -5.70 -14.12
C GLU A 60 14.46 -4.74 -14.10
N VAL A 61 13.48 -4.98 -13.22
CA VAL A 61 12.28 -4.13 -13.05
C VAL A 61 12.34 -3.31 -11.75
N PHE A 62 12.83 -3.91 -10.66
CA PHE A 62 12.80 -3.33 -9.33
C PHE A 62 14.21 -3.02 -8.77
N PRO A 63 14.41 -1.87 -8.11
CA PRO A 63 13.41 -0.83 -7.86
C PRO A 63 13.08 -0.02 -9.14
N ALA A 64 11.79 0.22 -9.36
CA ALA A 64 11.34 1.04 -10.48
C ALA A 64 11.74 2.51 -10.27
N PRO A 65 11.99 3.29 -11.34
CA PRO A 65 12.27 4.71 -11.22
C PRO A 65 11.10 5.47 -10.58
N HIS A 66 11.41 6.41 -9.69
CA HIS A 66 10.39 7.23 -9.04
C HIS A 66 9.80 8.24 -10.01
N ASN A 67 8.47 8.33 -10.09
CA ASN A 67 7.81 9.34 -10.89
C ASN A 67 7.85 10.71 -10.19
N ALA A 68 8.54 11.68 -10.81
CA ALA A 68 8.68 13.05 -10.30
C ALA A 68 7.34 13.78 -10.12
N ASP A 69 6.30 13.45 -10.90
CA ASP A 69 4.96 14.03 -10.78
C ASP A 69 4.23 13.56 -9.51
N TYR A 70 4.67 12.45 -8.91
CA TYR A 70 4.12 11.86 -7.69
C TYR A 70 5.06 12.01 -6.48
N ALA A 71 6.00 12.96 -6.54
CA ALA A 71 6.91 13.22 -5.44
C ALA A 71 6.15 13.58 -4.15
N LEU A 72 6.35 12.77 -3.10
CA LEU A 72 5.78 13.04 -1.79
C LEU A 72 6.26 14.41 -1.28
N PRO A 73 5.37 15.26 -0.75
CA PRO A 73 5.75 16.51 -0.12
C PRO A 73 6.87 16.31 0.91
N TYR A 74 7.84 17.24 0.97
CA TYR A 74 9.03 17.13 1.83
C TYR A 74 8.72 16.77 3.30
N ARG A 75 7.61 17.29 3.83
CA ARG A 75 7.17 17.01 5.21
C ARG A 75 6.80 15.55 5.44
N ILE A 76 6.39 14.84 4.40
CA ILE A 76 6.00 13.43 4.44
C ILE A 76 7.22 12.55 4.30
N ARG A 77 8.08 12.85 3.32
CA ARG A 77 9.31 12.08 3.07
C ARG A 77 10.26 11.99 4.27
N ASN A 78 10.35 13.06 5.08
CA ASN A 78 11.31 13.15 6.19
C ASN A 78 10.70 12.91 7.57
N ALA A 79 9.44 12.48 7.62
CA ALA A 79 8.78 12.19 8.87
C ALA A 79 9.27 10.83 9.38
N VAL A 80 9.88 10.84 10.57
CA VAL A 80 10.27 9.62 11.26
C VAL A 80 8.99 8.98 11.83
N PRO A 81 8.64 7.73 11.45
CA PRO A 81 7.52 7.03 12.07
C PRO A 81 7.90 6.69 13.51
N VAL A 82 7.59 7.58 14.46
CA VAL A 82 7.78 7.28 15.88
C VAL A 82 6.60 6.45 16.35
N LEU A 83 6.70 5.13 16.20
CA LEU A 83 5.85 4.19 16.92
C LEU A 83 6.35 4.11 18.36
N GLY A 84 5.65 4.77 19.30
CA GLY A 84 5.87 4.59 20.76
C GLY A 84 6.54 5.73 21.53
N GLY A 85 6.65 6.94 20.97
CA GLY A 85 7.15 8.12 21.70
C GLY A 85 6.16 8.60 22.77
N SER A 86 6.65 8.94 23.96
CA SER A 86 5.88 9.30 25.17
C SER A 86 5.06 10.61 25.09
N SER A 87 4.97 11.23 23.92
CA SER A 87 4.04 12.31 23.67
C SER A 87 3.11 11.85 22.55
N GLY A 88 1.80 11.78 22.80
CA GLY A 88 0.75 11.28 21.90
C GLY A 88 0.56 12.10 20.61
N ARG A 89 1.66 12.43 19.95
CA ARG A 89 1.81 13.32 18.80
C ARG A 89 2.78 12.67 17.82
N GLY A 90 2.49 11.42 17.44
CA GLY A 90 3.20 10.75 16.36
C GLY A 90 2.96 11.51 15.07
N ASP A 91 4.00 12.13 14.52
CA ASP A 91 3.94 12.76 13.21
C ASP A 91 3.75 11.66 12.15
N THR A 92 2.51 11.52 11.70
CA THR A 92 2.01 10.50 10.77
C THR A 92 2.24 10.89 9.32
N SER A 93 3.09 11.88 9.09
CA SER A 93 3.41 12.35 7.75
C SER A 93 4.30 11.36 6.99
N GLY A 94 4.94 10.37 7.62
CA GLY A 94 5.80 9.40 6.94
C GLY A 94 5.06 8.39 6.05
N PRO A 95 5.72 7.82 5.02
CA PRO A 95 5.27 6.58 4.39
C PRO A 95 4.99 5.51 5.46
N THR A 96 3.95 4.73 5.28
CA THR A 96 3.66 3.62 6.17
C THR A 96 4.81 2.61 6.10
N PRO A 97 5.37 2.14 7.24
CA PRO A 97 6.40 1.10 7.24
C PRO A 97 5.95 -0.12 6.44
N ARG A 98 6.88 -0.73 5.70
CA ARG A 98 6.61 -1.88 4.82
C ARG A 98 5.90 -3.00 5.55
N GLU A 99 6.36 -3.33 6.75
CA GLU A 99 5.82 -4.39 7.61
C GLU A 99 4.34 -4.13 7.92
N ALA A 100 4.01 -2.89 8.27
CA ALA A 100 2.64 -2.51 8.58
C ALA A 100 1.74 -2.57 7.33
N ALA A 101 2.24 -2.11 6.18
CA ALA A 101 1.54 -2.15 4.90
C ALA A 101 1.28 -3.59 4.41
N ALA A 102 2.24 -4.50 4.61
CA ALA A 102 2.12 -5.90 4.22
C ALA A 102 1.26 -6.72 5.20
N ALA A 103 1.21 -6.36 6.48
CA ALA A 103 0.51 -7.14 7.49
C ALA A 103 -0.98 -6.77 7.67
N HIS A 104 -1.35 -5.50 7.43
CA HIS A 104 -2.70 -4.99 7.73
C HIS A 104 -3.46 -4.69 6.44
N ASN A 105 -4.10 -5.73 5.89
CA ASN A 105 -4.79 -5.67 4.61
C ASN A 105 -6.26 -6.08 4.72
N ASN A 106 -7.08 -5.61 3.79
CA ASN A 106 -8.44 -6.09 3.58
C ASN A 106 -8.42 -7.09 2.41
N PHE A 107 -8.10 -8.34 2.71
CA PHE A 107 -8.07 -9.43 1.73
C PHE A 107 -9.03 -10.54 2.18
N TYR A 108 -10.31 -10.34 1.92
CA TYR A 108 -11.40 -11.08 2.55
C TYR A 108 -11.51 -12.54 2.09
N GLU A 109 -10.96 -12.85 0.92
CA GLU A 109 -10.81 -14.17 0.37
C GLU A 109 -9.99 -15.08 1.31
N PHE A 110 -9.05 -14.50 2.07
CA PHE A 110 -8.22 -15.19 3.04
C PHE A 110 -8.64 -14.96 4.49
N LEU A 111 -9.38 -13.88 4.77
CA LEU A 111 -9.90 -13.59 6.12
C LEU A 111 -11.24 -12.82 6.06
N ALA A 112 -12.34 -13.56 5.94
CA ALA A 112 -13.67 -12.96 5.88
C ALA A 112 -14.08 -12.25 7.17
N GLY A 113 -14.76 -11.10 7.03
CA GLY A 113 -15.48 -10.44 8.14
C GLY A 113 -14.64 -9.60 9.10
N ARG A 114 -13.31 -9.54 8.97
CA ARG A 114 -12.44 -8.63 9.73
C ARG A 114 -11.22 -8.20 8.91
N GLY A 115 -10.80 -6.94 9.07
CA GLY A 115 -9.41 -6.55 8.80
C GLY A 115 -8.51 -7.13 9.91
N GLY A 116 -7.31 -7.60 9.57
CA GLY A 116 -6.46 -8.31 10.53
C GLY A 116 -5.13 -8.76 9.92
N PRO A 117 -4.39 -9.68 10.58
CA PRO A 117 -3.11 -10.19 10.11
C PRO A 117 -3.31 -11.20 8.97
N VAL A 118 -3.89 -10.76 7.85
CA VAL A 118 -4.28 -11.64 6.73
C VAL A 118 -3.09 -12.36 6.11
N TRP A 119 -1.91 -11.76 6.19
CA TRP A 119 -0.64 -12.34 5.72
C TRP A 119 -0.37 -13.76 6.25
N GLN A 120 -0.92 -14.13 7.42
CA GLN A 120 -0.77 -15.47 8.01
C GLN A 120 -1.50 -16.56 7.22
N PHE A 121 -2.47 -16.19 6.38
CA PHE A 121 -3.35 -17.11 5.67
C PHE A 121 -3.07 -17.16 4.16
N CYS A 122 -2.18 -16.31 3.63
CA CYS A 122 -1.88 -16.22 2.20
C CYS A 122 -0.72 -17.12 1.74
N GLY A 123 -0.03 -17.83 2.65
CA GLY A 123 1.20 -18.56 2.34
C GLY A 123 1.04 -19.67 1.29
N ASP A 124 -0.11 -20.33 1.27
CA ASP A 124 -0.39 -21.44 0.34
C ASP A 124 -0.99 -20.95 -1.00
N PHE A 125 -1.06 -19.64 -1.23
CA PHE A 125 -1.62 -19.09 -2.47
C PHE A 125 -0.61 -19.17 -3.61
N GLU A 126 -0.93 -19.99 -4.62
CA GLU A 126 -0.13 -20.11 -5.83
C GLU A 126 -0.36 -18.90 -6.75
N VAL A 127 0.59 -17.96 -6.73
CA VAL A 127 0.56 -16.75 -7.57
C VAL A 127 1.09 -16.98 -9.00
N GLN A 128 1.58 -18.17 -9.33
CA GLN A 128 2.09 -18.52 -10.66
C GLN A 128 1.70 -19.95 -11.06
N PRO A 129 1.41 -20.20 -12.35
CA PRO A 129 1.32 -19.22 -13.44
C PRO A 129 0.06 -18.34 -13.31
N TRP A 130 0.14 -17.09 -13.76
CA TRP A 130 -0.98 -16.14 -13.68
C TRP A 130 -1.28 -15.51 -15.03
N LYS A 131 -2.57 -15.24 -15.29
CA LYS A 131 -3.06 -14.63 -16.54
C LYS A 131 -4.10 -13.56 -16.25
N ALA A 132 -3.93 -12.38 -16.84
CA ALA A 132 -4.92 -11.30 -16.87
C ALA A 132 -5.61 -11.26 -18.23
N GLU A 133 -6.94 -11.27 -18.24
CA GLU A 133 -7.73 -11.07 -19.46
C GLU A 133 -8.21 -9.63 -19.57
N VAL A 134 -7.84 -8.97 -20.67
CA VAL A 134 -8.32 -7.65 -21.06
C VAL A 134 -9.42 -7.81 -22.11
N GLY A 135 -10.68 -7.63 -21.69
CA GLY A 135 -11.87 -7.81 -22.52
C GLY A 135 -12.82 -6.61 -22.57
N GLY A 136 -14.08 -6.84 -22.92
CA GLY A 136 -15.13 -5.83 -22.95
C GLY A 136 -15.06 -4.89 -24.16
N ALA A 137 -15.42 -3.61 -23.96
CA ALA A 137 -15.44 -2.59 -25.01
C ALA A 137 -14.05 -2.03 -25.36
N CYS A 138 -13.13 -2.92 -25.74
CA CYS A 138 -11.77 -2.58 -26.15
C CYS A 138 -11.55 -2.86 -27.64
N ARG A 139 -10.59 -2.16 -28.25
CA ARG A 139 -10.26 -2.35 -29.68
C ARG A 139 -9.45 -3.62 -29.93
N ARG A 140 -8.66 -4.02 -28.94
CA ARG A 140 -7.72 -5.14 -29.00
C ARG A 140 -7.77 -5.90 -27.68
N PRO A 141 -8.68 -6.89 -27.54
CA PRO A 141 -8.64 -7.82 -26.42
C PRO A 141 -7.30 -8.55 -26.38
N ALA A 142 -6.83 -8.88 -25.18
CA ALA A 142 -5.57 -9.61 -24.99
C ALA A 142 -5.60 -10.39 -23.68
N THR A 143 -4.82 -11.46 -23.61
CA THR A 143 -4.51 -12.15 -22.36
C THR A 143 -3.02 -11.94 -22.11
N LEU A 144 -2.68 -11.40 -20.94
CA LEU A 144 -1.32 -11.08 -20.53
C LEU A 144 -0.90 -12.06 -19.44
N ASP A 145 0.31 -12.59 -19.52
CA ASP A 145 0.94 -13.25 -18.37
C ASP A 145 1.78 -12.26 -17.53
N LEU A 146 2.54 -12.76 -16.57
CA LEU A 146 3.40 -11.91 -15.75
C LEU A 146 4.54 -11.28 -16.54
N ASP A 147 5.14 -12.00 -17.49
CA ASP A 147 6.27 -11.46 -18.26
C ASP A 147 5.79 -10.34 -19.19
N ASP A 148 4.59 -10.48 -19.77
CA ASP A 148 3.93 -9.39 -20.51
C ASP A 148 3.68 -8.15 -19.63
N LEU A 149 3.28 -8.33 -18.37
CA LEU A 149 3.08 -7.22 -17.42
C LEU A 149 4.41 -6.57 -17.00
N PHE A 150 5.49 -7.35 -16.90
CA PHE A 150 6.80 -6.82 -16.56
C PHE A 150 7.52 -6.15 -17.73
N ALA A 151 7.06 -6.35 -18.97
CA ALA A 151 7.59 -5.68 -20.15
C ALA A 151 7.18 -4.21 -20.31
N PHE A 152 6.21 -3.72 -19.53
CA PHE A 152 5.86 -2.29 -19.49
C PHE A 152 6.90 -1.46 -18.73
N ASP A 153 6.95 -0.16 -18.99
CA ASP A 153 7.75 0.76 -18.17
C ASP A 153 7.12 0.88 -16.78
N HIS A 154 7.85 0.45 -15.75
CA HIS A 154 7.41 0.53 -14.35
C HIS A 154 7.84 1.85 -13.72
N GLU A 155 7.04 2.32 -12.76
CA GLU A 155 7.30 3.55 -12.01
C GLU A 155 6.87 3.40 -10.55
N GLU A 156 7.65 3.93 -9.63
CA GLU A 156 7.26 4.07 -8.22
C GLU A 156 6.43 5.35 -8.04
N ARG A 157 5.28 5.25 -7.36
CA ARG A 157 4.34 6.34 -7.08
C ARG A 157 3.85 6.31 -5.64
#